data_AF-A0A0P9G7T9-F1
#
_entry.id   AF-A0A0P9G7T9-F1
#
_cell.length_a   1.000
_cell.length_b   1.000
_cell.length_c   1.000
_cell.angle_alpha   90.00
_cell.angle_beta   90.00
_cell.angle_gamma   90.00
#
_symmetry.space_group_name_H-M   'P 1'
#
loop_
_entity.id
_entity.type
_entity.pdbx_description
1 polymer ?
#
loop_
_entity_poly.entity_id
_entity_poly.type
_entity_poly.pdbx_seq_one_letter_code
_entity_poly.pdbx_strand_id
1 'polypeptide(L)'
;MLVSSAVGVMEGLLEQFRPCFSRPQFKNFSTYILGLVACEGRRNVDAINRCFVDAGDQSALNRFLTSSPWSLQLIEAKRLAVVRLYQKFKHQTKPETIYRKLNVHGASRS
;
A
#
# COMPACT_ATOMS: atom_id res chain seq x y z
N MET A 1 -11.18 -13.29 -1.76
CA MET A 1 -10.35 -13.06 -2.97
C MET A 1 -10.27 -11.56 -3.19
N LEU A 2 -9.09 -10.92 -3.10
CA LEU A 2 -9.00 -9.47 -3.31
C LEU A 2 -9.42 -9.12 -4.75
N VAL A 3 -10.34 -8.16 -4.90
CA VAL A 3 -10.78 -7.65 -6.20
C VAL A 3 -9.58 -7.02 -6.91
N SER A 4 -9.41 -7.29 -8.21
CA SER A 4 -8.25 -6.85 -9.01
C SER A 4 -7.96 -5.33 -8.92
N SER A 5 -8.98 -4.50 -8.71
CA SER A 5 -8.83 -3.05 -8.48
C SER A 5 -8.17 -2.70 -7.15
N ALA A 6 -8.43 -3.46 -6.07
CA ALA A 6 -7.80 -3.26 -4.78
C ALA A 6 -6.30 -3.65 -4.81
N VAL A 7 -5.96 -4.64 -5.63
CA VAL A 7 -4.56 -5.05 -5.87
C VAL A 7 -3.77 -3.90 -6.50
N GLY A 8 -4.29 -3.28 -7.57
CA GLY A 8 -3.60 -2.16 -8.24
C GLY A 8 -3.42 -0.92 -7.36
N VAL A 9 -4.41 -0.58 -6.53
CA VAL A 9 -4.28 0.52 -5.56
C VAL A 9 -3.20 0.22 -4.51
N MET A 10 -3.16 -1.02 -4.02
CA MET A 10 -2.17 -1.45 -3.04
C MET A 10 -0.75 -1.49 -3.64
N GLU A 11 -0.60 -1.92 -4.89
CA GLU A 11 0.68 -1.89 -5.59
C GLU A 11 1.24 -0.47 -5.70
N GLY A 12 0.43 0.51 -6.11
CA GLY A 12 0.86 1.91 -6.18
C GLY A 12 1.23 2.50 -4.81
N LEU A 13 0.53 2.11 -3.74
CA LEU A 13 0.86 2.53 -2.38
C LEU A 13 2.18 1.91 -1.92
N LEU A 14 2.37 0.60 -2.15
CA LEU A 14 3.56 -0.13 -1.75
C LEU A 14 4.80 0.34 -2.52
N GLU A 15 4.67 0.71 -3.79
CA GLU A 15 5.79 1.21 -4.60
C GLU A 15 6.45 2.46 -4.00
N GLN A 16 5.71 3.26 -3.22
CA GLN A 16 6.29 4.39 -2.50
C GLN A 16 7.38 3.98 -1.49
N PHE A 17 7.34 2.74 -1.00
CA PHE A 17 8.33 2.16 -0.08
C PHE A 17 9.49 1.47 -0.80
N ARG A 18 9.49 1.37 -2.13
CA ARG A 18 10.56 0.75 -2.91
C ARG A 18 11.97 1.24 -2.54
N PRO A 19 12.22 2.55 -2.31
CA PRO A 19 13.55 3.04 -1.93
C PRO A 19 14.03 2.57 -0.56
N CYS A 20 13.16 2.01 0.29
CA CYS A 20 13.51 1.53 1.63
C CYS A 20 14.17 0.14 1.61
N PHE A 21 14.18 -0.54 0.46
CA PHE A 21 14.48 -1.96 0.38
C PHE A 21 15.30 -2.31 -0.86
N SER A 22 16.09 -3.37 -0.76
CA SER A 22 16.60 -4.06 -1.95
C SER A 22 15.46 -4.76 -2.70
N ARG A 23 15.71 -5.18 -3.95
CA ARG A 23 14.72 -5.88 -4.77
C ARG A 23 14.08 -7.10 -4.07
N PRO A 24 14.84 -8.04 -3.47
CA PRO A 24 14.25 -9.18 -2.76
C PRO A 24 13.54 -8.78 -1.46
N GLN A 25 14.06 -7.79 -0.72
CA GLN A 25 13.41 -7.29 0.50
C GLN A 25 12.06 -6.66 0.19
N PHE A 26 11.97 -5.87 -0.87
CA PHE A 26 10.70 -5.27 -1.28
C PHE A 26 9.66 -6.31 -1.70
N LYS A 27 10.07 -7.38 -2.39
CA LYS A 27 9.16 -8.49 -2.73
C LYS A 27 8.56 -9.09 -1.46
N ASN A 28 9.39 -9.38 -0.45
CA ASN A 28 8.93 -9.92 0.83
C ASN A 28 8.06 -8.93 1.60
N PHE A 29 8.42 -7.64 1.60
CA PHE A 29 7.62 -6.56 2.19
C PHE A 29 6.22 -6.49 1.57
N SER A 30 6.13 -6.41 0.24
CA SER A 30 4.84 -6.35 -0.46
C SER A 30 4.00 -7.58 -0.20
N THR A 31 4.61 -8.78 -0.26
CA THR A 31 3.95 -10.06 0.05
C THR A 31 3.39 -10.04 1.48
N TYR A 32 4.17 -9.57 2.45
CA TYR A 32 3.73 -9.47 3.84
C TYR A 32 2.54 -8.53 4.02
N ILE A 33 2.62 -7.31 3.48
CA ILE A 33 1.55 -6.31 3.63
C ILE A 33 0.27 -6.74 2.90
N LEU A 34 0.40 -7.24 1.66
CA LEU A 34 -0.73 -7.79 0.92
C LEU A 34 -1.36 -8.94 1.67
N GLY A 35 -0.58 -9.85 2.25
CA GLY A 35 -1.10 -10.94 3.06
C GLY A 35 -1.81 -10.48 4.33
N LEU A 36 -1.29 -9.47 5.03
CA LEU A 36 -1.96 -8.90 6.21
C LEU A 36 -3.33 -8.30 5.87
N VAL A 37 -3.49 -7.74 4.67
CA VAL A 37 -4.74 -7.14 4.19
C VAL A 37 -5.68 -8.19 3.60
N ALA A 38 -5.14 -9.17 2.88
CA ALA A 38 -5.91 -10.15 2.10
C ALA A 38 -6.36 -11.37 2.91
N CYS A 39 -5.54 -11.83 3.85
CA CYS A 39 -5.80 -13.10 4.52
C CYS A 39 -6.94 -12.96 5.53
N GLU A 40 -7.96 -13.80 5.35
CA GLU A 40 -9.08 -13.95 6.25
C GLU A 40 -8.69 -14.85 7.44
N GLY A 41 -9.18 -14.54 8.64
CA GLY A 41 -8.87 -15.33 9.85
C GLY A 41 -7.48 -15.03 10.45
N ARG A 42 -6.70 -16.08 10.76
CA ARG A 42 -5.41 -15.93 11.48
C ARG A 42 -4.34 -15.34 10.55
N ARG A 43 -3.85 -14.14 10.88
CA ARG A 43 -2.79 -13.43 10.16
C ARG A 43 -1.39 -13.74 10.72
N ASN A 44 -0.95 -14.98 10.57
CA ASN A 44 0.43 -15.37 10.87
C ASN A 44 1.23 -15.60 9.58
N VAL A 45 2.57 -15.67 9.67
CA VAL A 45 3.47 -15.76 8.50
C VAL A 45 3.14 -16.96 7.61
N ASP A 46 2.77 -18.09 8.22
CA ASP A 46 2.40 -19.31 7.51
C ASP A 46 1.09 -19.15 6.73
N ALA A 47 0.06 -18.58 7.34
CA ALA A 47 -1.20 -18.24 6.66
C ALA A 47 -0.98 -17.21 5.55
N ILE A 48 -0.14 -16.20 5.78
CA ILE A 48 0.22 -15.18 4.79
C ILE A 48 0.90 -15.80 3.57
N ASN A 49 1.88 -16.68 3.76
CA ASN A 49 2.52 -17.35 2.63
C ASN A 49 1.53 -18.19 1.82
N ARG A 50 0.60 -18.87 2.48
CA ARG A 50 -0.43 -19.67 1.80
C ARG A 50 -1.45 -18.84 1.00
N CYS A 51 -1.52 -17.52 1.21
CA CYS A 51 -2.40 -16.64 0.44
C CYS A 51 -1.90 -16.36 -1.00
N PHE A 52 -0.66 -16.76 -1.37
CA PHE A 52 -0.08 -16.50 -2.69
C PHE A 52 0.20 -17.81 -3.46
N VAL A 53 -0.12 -17.84 -4.75
CA VAL A 53 0.05 -19.02 -5.63
C VAL A 53 1.54 -19.38 -5.82
N ASP A 54 2.42 -18.37 -5.89
CA ASP A 54 3.88 -18.52 -5.91
C ASP A 54 4.48 -18.25 -4.52
N ALA A 55 3.98 -18.95 -3.50
CA ALA A 55 4.53 -18.85 -2.15
C ALA A 55 6.02 -19.23 -2.16
N GLY A 56 6.91 -18.24 -2.06
CA GLY A 56 8.33 -18.48 -1.85
C GLY A 56 8.57 -19.26 -0.55
N ASP A 57 9.76 -19.83 -0.40
CA ASP A 57 10.16 -20.55 0.83
C ASP A 57 9.76 -19.73 2.07
N GLN A 58 8.94 -20.33 2.94
CA GLN A 58 8.44 -19.71 4.17
C GLN A 58 9.59 -19.11 5.00
N SER A 59 10.75 -19.75 4.95
CA SER A 59 11.96 -19.32 5.62
C SER A 59 12.46 -17.96 5.10
N ALA A 60 12.22 -17.61 3.82
CA ALA A 60 12.58 -16.32 3.26
C ALA A 60 11.76 -15.16 3.86
N LEU A 61 10.45 -15.37 4.06
CA LEU A 61 9.60 -14.35 4.69
C LEU A 61 9.90 -14.22 6.19
N ASN A 62 10.14 -15.35 6.87
CA ASN A 62 10.59 -15.34 8.26
C ASN A 62 11.94 -14.61 8.42
N ARG A 63 12.95 -14.95 7.59
CA ARG A 63 14.25 -14.25 7.57
C ARG A 63 14.08 -12.77 7.26
N PHE A 64 13.18 -12.41 6.34
CA PHE A 64 12.89 -11.01 6.07
C PHE A 64 12.42 -10.28 7.34
N LEU A 65 11.50 -10.85 8.12
CA LEU A 65 10.95 -10.21 9.31
C LEU A 65 11.91 -10.20 10.50
N THR A 66 12.81 -11.17 10.61
CA THR A 66 13.63 -11.35 11.82
C THR A 66 15.10 -10.99 11.67
N SER A 67 15.70 -11.17 10.49
CA SER A 67 17.16 -11.12 10.31
C SER A 67 17.65 -10.35 9.10
N SER A 68 16.76 -9.92 8.20
CA SER A 68 17.16 -9.14 7.02
C SER A 68 17.58 -7.71 7.42
N PRO A 69 18.66 -7.18 6.83
CA PRO A 69 19.18 -5.86 7.18
C PRO A 69 18.43 -4.72 6.46
N TRP A 70 17.14 -4.54 6.74
CA TRP A 70 16.41 -3.33 6.33
C TRP A 70 16.30 -2.35 7.51
N SER A 71 16.22 -1.05 7.23
CA SER A 71 16.18 -0.02 8.26
C SER A 71 14.74 0.28 8.68
N LEU A 72 14.41 -0.02 9.94
CA LEU A 72 13.11 0.35 10.51
C LEU A 72 12.89 1.86 10.50
N GLN A 73 13.94 2.64 10.75
CA GLN A 73 13.89 4.10 10.75
C GLN A 73 13.55 4.66 9.36
N LEU A 74 14.11 4.06 8.31
CA LEU A 74 13.83 4.46 6.93
C LEU A 74 12.36 4.18 6.54
N ILE A 75 11.85 3.01 6.93
CA ILE A 75 10.44 2.64 6.72
C ILE A 75 9.53 3.60 7.47
N GLU A 76 9.83 3.89 8.73
CA GLU A 76 9.00 4.75 9.58
C GLU A 76 8.97 6.19 9.06
N ALA A 77 10.13 6.72 8.67
CA ALA A 77 10.21 8.04 8.03
C ALA A 77 9.37 8.09 6.75
N LYS A 78 9.44 7.05 5.91
CA LYS A 78 8.63 6.96 4.70
C LYS A 78 7.13 6.86 5.02
N ARG A 79 6.75 6.03 5.99
CA ARG A 79 5.36 5.86 6.44
C ARG A 79 4.76 7.19 6.88
N LEU A 80 5.48 7.96 7.70
CA LEU A 80 5.05 9.28 8.15
C LEU A 80 4.91 10.27 6.99
N ALA A 81 5.83 10.25 6.02
CA ALA A 81 5.74 11.09 4.82
C ALA A 81 4.49 10.77 3.99
N VAL A 82 4.21 9.49 3.77
CA VAL A 82 3.01 9.02 3.06
C VAL A 82 1.74 9.46 3.79
N VAL A 83 1.64 9.24 5.11
CA VAL A 83 0.48 9.67 5.90
C VAL A 83 0.25 11.18 5.82
N ARG A 84 1.31 11.99 5.94
CA ARG A 84 1.20 13.46 5.84
C ARG A 84 0.71 13.91 4.47
N LEU A 85 1.16 13.26 3.39
CA LEU A 85 0.68 13.54 2.04
C LEU A 85 -0.83 13.30 1.94
N TYR A 86 -1.32 12.13 2.38
CA TYR A 86 -2.75 11.82 2.35
C TYR A 86 -3.60 12.74 3.24
N GLN A 87 -3.09 13.14 4.42
CA GLN A 87 -3.77 14.12 5.27
C GLN A 87 -3.93 15.47 4.54
N LYS A 88 -2.87 15.95 3.87
CA LYS A 88 -2.93 17.21 3.10
C LYS A 88 -3.97 17.16 1.99
N PHE A 89 -4.08 16.05 1.26
CA PHE A 89 -5.10 15.88 0.22
C PHE A 89 -6.53 15.82 0.78
N LYS A 90 -6.74 15.18 1.95
CA LYS A 90 -8.03 15.13 2.63
C LYS A 90 -8.51 16.51 3.09
N HIS A 91 -7.59 17.41 3.44
CA HIS A 91 -7.91 18.78 3.84
C HIS A 91 -8.04 19.76 2.66
N GLN A 92 -7.57 19.41 1.45
CA GLN A 92 -7.69 20.24 0.24
C GLN A 92 -8.98 19.97 -0.56
N THR A 93 -9.61 18.81 -0.38
CA THR A 93 -10.89 18.47 -1.00
C THR A 93 -12.06 19.03 -0.18
N LYS A 94 -12.23 20.36 -0.20
CA LYS A 94 -13.51 20.96 0.20
C LYS A 94 -14.56 20.65 -0.87
N PRO A 95 -15.75 20.11 -0.51
CA PRO A 95 -16.80 19.77 -1.48
C PRO A 95 -17.25 20.98 -2.32
N GLU A 96 -17.14 22.19 -1.75
CA GLU A 96 -17.44 23.49 -2.39
C GLU A 96 -16.77 23.68 -3.77
N THR A 97 -15.56 23.14 -3.96
CA THR A 97 -14.76 23.34 -5.19
C THR A 97 -15.23 22.45 -6.34
N ILE A 98 -15.88 21.32 -6.04
CA ILE A 98 -16.43 20.41 -7.05
C ILE A 98 -17.74 20.97 -7.62
N TYR A 99 -18.62 21.48 -6.75
CA TYR A 99 -19.87 22.12 -7.18
C TYR A 99 -19.63 23.39 -8.01
N ARG A 100 -18.57 24.16 -7.72
CA ARG A 100 -18.23 25.34 -8.51
C ARG A 100 -17.69 25.01 -9.92
N LYS A 101 -17.10 23.83 -10.11
CA LYS A 101 -16.64 23.35 -11.44
C LYS A 101 -17.76 22.72 -12.28
N LEU A 102 -18.78 22.15 -11.63
CA LEU A 102 -19.96 21.61 -12.32
C LEU A 102 -20.94 22.70 -12.75
N ASN A 103 -21.00 23.84 -12.04
CA ASN A 103 -21.94 24.93 -12.37
C ASN A 103 -21.45 25.96 -13.40
N VAL A 104 -20.20 25.85 -13.89
CA VAL A 104 -19.66 26.77 -14.92
C VAL A 104 -19.87 26.29 -16.37
N HIS A 105 -20.43 25.09 -16.58
CA HIS A 105 -20.74 24.57 -17.93
C HIS A 105 -22.25 24.54 -18.26
N GLY A 106 -23.11 25.04 -17.37
CA GLY A 106 -24.57 25.10 -17.58
C GLY A 106 -25.12 26.48 -17.96
N ALA A 107 -24.31 27.54 -17.94
CA ALA A 107 -24.75 28.91 -18.20
C ALA A 107 -24.16 29.46 -19.51
N SER A 108 -24.44 28.80 -20.62
CA SER A 108 -24.37 29.41 -21.97
C SER A 108 -24.96 28.46 -22.99
N ARG A 109 -26.27 28.57 -23.19
CA ARG A 109 -26.96 28.42 -24.48
C ARG A 109 -28.36 29.00 -24.28
N SER A 110 -28.51 30.21 -24.84
CA SER A 110 -29.71 30.82 -25.44
C SER A 110 -31.07 30.41 -24.89
#